data_AF-A0A438N172-F1
#
_entry.id   AF-A0A438N172-F1
#
_cell.length_a   1.000
_cell.length_b   1.000
_cell.length_c   1.000
_cell.angle_alpha   90.00
_cell.angle_beta   90.00
_cell.angle_gamma   90.00
#
_symmetry.space_group_name_H-M   'P 1'
#
loop_
_entity.id
_entity.type
_entity.pdbx_description
1 polymer ?
#
loop_
_entity_poly.entity_id
_entity_poly.type
_entity_poly.pdbx_seq_one_letter_code
_entity_poly.pdbx_strand_id
1 'polypeptide(L)'
;MSAAREKQVPAHLHVAYLGPEASFSHQAALALFPPPSPDKSTTTSSSSTDLTSSSPLVTLHPLPSFSSIFSSLQNSSQPPSTATTSPATSNQIYDYAVIPIENSTNGSVVQVLDLLSQSGLVHQSQSQSQSLSSSPSTSEPLYPSLSVCAEYYLPVHHCLYIHSSNIDQEQQSQLQPLDLSTVSDSIISQISNLYTHPQVWGQCSKFLARYLPPPHVERIDLGSTSAAAALVSREGQKYASGRDGGHQGNISAAICSKLAGEKHGLTCLAENIEDEVGLNTTRFLVLRNEDLHQRLGRGVGSSSDAQISSDWKSICHQQLISKRWTSIPTPSNSSSPAVNPVPSAPAPVRHKSLITFTIPHRKPGSLADALAVFKRYGFNLTSIDTRPSRRRNWQYVFFVECEEAGPDAEGKALGGAMDATTSTLEDNASGPGANDSDHLPDTGDNLRRILYDLRLYTESLRYVGRFVDQLQE
;
A
#
# COMPACT_ATOMS: atom_id res chain seq x y z
N MET A 1 -3.82 -49.52 1.29
CA MET A 1 -3.19 -48.57 2.24
C MET A 1 -3.62 -47.16 1.85
N SER A 2 -4.49 -46.55 2.64
CA SER A 2 -5.06 -45.22 2.40
C SER A 2 -3.97 -44.17 2.57
N ALA A 3 -3.70 -43.39 1.53
CA ALA A 3 -2.83 -42.23 1.60
C ALA A 3 -3.48 -41.18 2.53
N ALA A 4 -2.86 -40.97 3.69
CA ALA A 4 -3.26 -39.91 4.59
C ALA A 4 -2.99 -38.56 3.91
N ARG A 5 -4.05 -37.81 3.63
CA ARG A 5 -4.00 -36.41 3.21
C ARG A 5 -3.34 -35.63 4.36
N GLU A 6 -2.08 -35.23 4.21
CA GLU A 6 -1.44 -34.31 5.16
C GLU A 6 -2.30 -33.04 5.25
N LYS A 7 -2.82 -32.76 6.45
CA LYS A 7 -3.54 -31.53 6.73
C LYS A 7 -2.53 -30.38 6.64
N GLN A 8 -2.63 -29.58 5.60
CA GLN A 8 -1.85 -28.37 5.41
C GLN A 8 -2.14 -27.43 6.60
N VAL A 9 -1.16 -27.23 7.48
CA VAL A 9 -1.27 -26.29 8.59
C VAL A 9 -1.40 -24.87 8.00
N PRO A 10 -2.37 -24.05 8.45
CA PRO A 10 -2.49 -22.68 7.94
C PRO A 10 -1.21 -21.91 8.21
N ALA A 11 -0.71 -21.25 7.16
CA ALA A 11 0.49 -20.43 7.21
C ALA A 11 0.40 -19.37 8.31
N HIS A 12 1.41 -19.26 9.17
CA HIS A 12 1.60 -18.10 10.03
C HIS A 12 2.34 -17.03 9.22
N LEU A 13 1.71 -15.88 8.99
CA LEU A 13 2.26 -14.75 8.25
C LEU A 13 2.86 -13.71 9.21
N HIS A 14 4.06 -13.27 8.90
CA HIS A 14 4.73 -12.18 9.59
C HIS A 14 4.82 -10.96 8.67
N VAL A 15 4.17 -9.86 9.08
CA VAL A 15 4.05 -8.66 8.24
C VAL A 15 4.73 -7.49 8.91
N ALA A 16 5.71 -6.89 8.23
CA ALA A 16 6.39 -5.69 8.70
C ALA A 16 5.64 -4.42 8.27
N TYR A 17 5.72 -3.36 9.08
CA TYR A 17 5.24 -2.03 8.71
C TYR A 17 6.11 -0.95 9.37
N LEU A 18 6.04 0.28 8.89
CA LEU A 18 6.75 1.40 9.54
C LEU A 18 6.06 1.74 10.86
N GLY A 19 6.77 1.54 11.97
CA GLY A 19 6.28 1.88 13.30
C GLY A 19 6.11 3.39 13.54
N PRO A 20 5.59 3.78 14.71
CA PRO A 20 5.16 2.90 15.81
C PRO A 20 3.80 2.25 15.55
N GLU A 21 3.37 1.38 16.47
CA GLU A 21 1.99 0.89 16.53
C GLU A 21 0.98 2.05 16.58
N ALA A 22 -0.20 1.79 16.02
CA ALA A 22 -1.30 2.75 15.83
C ALA A 22 -0.97 3.91 14.88
N SER A 23 0.10 3.81 14.10
CA SER A 23 0.34 4.67 12.94
C SER A 23 -0.64 4.36 11.81
N PHE A 24 -0.73 5.24 10.81
CA PHE A 24 -1.47 4.93 9.58
C PHE A 24 -0.91 3.71 8.84
N SER A 25 0.41 3.47 8.91
CA SER A 25 1.02 2.24 8.41
C SER A 25 0.53 0.99 9.16
N HIS A 26 0.38 1.08 10.49
CA HIS A 26 -0.21 0.00 11.28
C HIS A 26 -1.67 -0.23 10.90
N GLN A 27 -2.45 0.84 10.72
CA GLN A 27 -3.86 0.77 10.33
C GLN A 27 -4.02 0.12 8.94
N ALA A 28 -3.16 0.48 7.97
CA ALA A 28 -3.12 -0.17 6.67
C ALA A 28 -2.76 -1.66 6.79
N ALA A 29 -1.77 -2.00 7.62
CA ALA A 29 -1.37 -3.38 7.86
C ALA A 29 -2.49 -4.21 8.52
N LEU A 30 -3.22 -3.66 9.49
CA LEU A 30 -4.39 -4.31 10.10
C LEU A 30 -5.54 -4.54 9.10
N ALA A 31 -5.78 -3.59 8.20
CA ALA A 31 -6.82 -3.70 7.18
C ALA A 31 -6.48 -4.78 6.13
N LEU A 32 -5.22 -4.85 5.71
CA LEU A 32 -4.73 -5.83 4.74
C LEU A 32 -4.52 -7.23 5.35
N PHE A 33 -4.09 -7.28 6.60
CA PHE A 33 -3.71 -8.52 7.30
C PHE A 33 -4.31 -8.52 8.72
N PRO A 34 -5.64 -8.75 8.84
CA PRO A 34 -6.30 -8.73 10.13
C PRO A 34 -5.82 -9.90 11.01
N PRO A 35 -5.39 -9.66 12.26
CA PRO A 35 -5.09 -10.73 13.19
C PRO A 35 -6.37 -11.50 13.56
N PRO A 36 -6.28 -12.78 13.97
CA PRO A 36 -7.44 -13.55 14.37
C PRO A 36 -8.17 -12.88 15.54
N SER A 37 -9.49 -12.75 15.43
CA SER A 37 -10.31 -12.18 16.50
C SER A 37 -10.19 -13.01 17.78
N PRO A 38 -10.05 -12.38 18.96
CA PRO A 38 -9.96 -13.10 20.24
C PRO A 38 -11.22 -13.90 20.61
N ASP A 39 -12.36 -13.69 19.94
CA ASP A 39 -13.68 -14.22 20.36
C ASP A 39 -14.14 -15.55 19.73
N LYS A 40 -13.22 -16.41 19.24
CA LYS A 40 -13.58 -17.77 18.76
C LYS A 40 -12.93 -18.91 19.55
N SER A 41 -12.72 -18.72 20.84
CA SER A 41 -12.29 -19.81 21.73
C SER A 41 -13.02 -19.80 23.07
N THR A 42 -14.34 -20.00 23.09
CA THR A 42 -15.08 -20.76 24.13
C THR A 42 -16.60 -20.63 23.93
N THR A 43 -17.20 -21.53 23.16
CA THR A 43 -18.52 -22.09 23.49
C THR A 43 -18.77 -23.35 22.67
N THR A 44 -18.64 -24.49 23.35
CA THR A 44 -19.20 -25.77 22.91
C THR A 44 -20.71 -25.64 22.75
N SER A 45 -21.21 -25.66 21.52
CA SER A 45 -22.48 -26.30 21.21
C SER A 45 -22.48 -26.75 19.75
N SER A 46 -22.84 -28.01 19.58
CA SER A 46 -22.90 -28.76 18.33
C SER A 46 -23.95 -28.20 17.38
N SER A 47 -23.53 -27.69 16.23
CA SER A 47 -24.30 -27.80 14.99
C SER A 47 -23.34 -27.80 13.79
N SER A 48 -23.48 -28.83 12.98
CA SER A 48 -22.64 -29.16 11.84
C SER A 48 -23.11 -28.42 10.59
N THR A 49 -22.34 -27.46 10.09
CA THR A 49 -22.29 -27.07 8.67
C THR A 49 -21.04 -26.19 8.41
N ASP A 50 -20.24 -26.61 7.43
CA ASP A 50 -19.17 -25.92 6.70
C ASP A 50 -17.93 -25.36 7.44
N LEU A 51 -16.92 -26.24 7.59
CA LEU A 51 -15.55 -25.91 7.96
C LEU A 51 -14.62 -25.95 6.73
N THR A 52 -14.58 -24.89 5.91
CA THR A 52 -13.50 -24.68 4.92
C THR A 52 -13.17 -23.19 4.71
N SER A 53 -12.62 -22.52 5.71
CA SER A 53 -11.73 -21.36 5.51
C SER A 53 -10.92 -21.08 6.78
N SER A 54 -9.80 -21.78 6.99
CA SER A 54 -8.86 -21.40 8.05
C SER A 54 -8.06 -20.20 7.56
N SER A 55 -8.46 -18.99 7.93
CA SER A 55 -7.67 -17.78 7.69
C SER A 55 -6.27 -17.95 8.32
N PRO A 56 -5.20 -17.51 7.65
CA PRO A 56 -3.84 -17.64 8.18
C PRO A 56 -3.69 -16.87 9.49
N LEU A 57 -2.87 -17.39 10.41
CA LEU A 57 -2.49 -16.66 11.61
C LEU A 57 -1.58 -15.49 11.18
N VAL A 58 -1.88 -14.27 11.62
CA VAL A 58 -1.09 -13.08 11.24
C VAL A 58 -0.46 -12.46 12.47
N THR A 59 0.80 -12.05 12.36
CA THR A 59 1.46 -11.18 13.34
C THR A 59 2.08 -9.97 12.64
N LEU A 60 1.72 -8.78 13.11
CA LEU A 60 2.24 -7.51 12.59
C LEU A 60 3.43 -7.04 13.43
N HIS A 61 4.48 -6.55 12.77
CA HIS A 61 5.73 -6.15 13.41
C HIS A 61 6.07 -4.70 13.06
N PRO A 62 6.08 -3.77 14.04
CA PRO A 62 6.57 -2.42 13.81
C PRO A 62 8.10 -2.44 13.64
N LEU A 63 8.59 -1.92 12.51
CA LEU A 63 10.02 -1.70 12.29
C LEU A 63 10.35 -0.20 12.30
N PRO A 64 11.56 0.19 12.75
CA PRO A 64 11.90 1.58 13.03
C PRO A 64 12.16 2.44 11.79
N SER A 65 12.42 1.82 10.63
CA SER A 65 12.75 2.53 9.40
C SER A 65 12.41 1.73 8.13
N PHE A 66 12.29 2.42 6.99
CA PHE A 66 12.15 1.74 5.70
C PHE A 66 13.38 0.87 5.37
N SER A 67 14.59 1.34 5.68
CA SER A 67 15.81 0.54 5.45
C SER A 67 15.81 -0.77 6.25
N SER A 68 15.30 -0.76 7.49
CA SER A 68 15.12 -1.99 8.26
C SER A 68 14.07 -2.90 7.65
N ILE A 69 12.95 -2.37 7.14
CA ILE A 69 11.92 -3.15 6.47
C ILE A 69 12.48 -3.87 5.24
N PHE A 70 13.13 -3.14 4.33
CA PHE A 70 13.68 -3.72 3.10
C PHE A 70 14.76 -4.76 3.40
N SER A 71 15.69 -4.46 4.32
CA SER A 71 16.77 -5.38 4.67
C SER A 71 16.24 -6.65 5.35
N SER A 72 15.30 -6.53 6.29
CA SER A 72 14.68 -7.68 6.96
C SER A 72 13.88 -8.55 5.99
N LEU A 73 13.13 -7.95 5.07
CA LEU A 73 12.37 -8.68 4.05
C LEU A 73 13.31 -9.39 3.05
N GLN A 74 14.38 -8.73 2.62
CA GLN A 74 15.38 -9.35 1.73
C GLN A 74 16.10 -10.51 2.41
N ASN A 75 16.49 -10.37 3.68
CA ASN A 75 17.20 -11.41 4.42
C ASN A 75 16.33 -12.61 4.80
N SER A 76 15.00 -12.47 4.74
CA SER A 76 14.07 -13.55 5.02
C SER A 76 14.21 -14.74 4.05
N SER A 77 14.87 -14.55 2.89
CA SER A 77 15.19 -15.63 1.95
C SER A 77 16.46 -16.42 2.30
N GLN A 78 17.26 -16.02 3.29
CA GLN A 78 18.50 -16.74 3.63
C GLN A 78 18.22 -17.95 4.54
N PRO A 79 18.87 -19.11 4.32
CA PRO A 79 18.81 -20.22 5.27
C PRO A 79 19.47 -19.80 6.60
N PRO A 80 19.01 -20.31 7.75
CA PRO A 80 19.65 -20.02 9.04
C PRO A 80 21.12 -20.47 8.99
N SER A 81 22.04 -19.49 9.00
CA SER A 81 23.47 -19.76 8.95
C SER A 81 23.95 -20.37 10.27
N THR A 82 24.67 -21.48 10.22
CA THR A 82 25.31 -22.15 11.37
C THR A 82 26.59 -21.45 11.84
N ALA A 83 26.81 -20.18 11.52
CA ALA A 83 28.03 -19.43 11.87
C ALA A 83 27.71 -18.16 12.68
N THR A 84 28.53 -17.95 13.71
CA THR A 84 28.30 -17.23 14.97
C THR A 84 28.37 -15.69 14.90
N THR A 85 27.92 -15.07 16.01
CA THR A 85 28.34 -13.76 16.59
C THR A 85 27.68 -12.47 16.09
N SER A 86 26.38 -12.32 16.36
CA SER A 86 25.83 -11.05 16.85
C SER A 86 24.69 -11.34 17.82
N PRO A 87 24.65 -10.73 19.03
CA PRO A 87 23.55 -10.97 19.95
C PRO A 87 22.32 -10.17 19.51
N ALA A 88 21.16 -10.83 19.52
CA ALA A 88 19.82 -10.23 19.58
C ALA A 88 19.18 -9.64 18.30
N THR A 89 19.20 -10.36 17.17
CA THR A 89 18.01 -10.38 16.31
C THR A 89 17.56 -11.82 16.17
N SER A 90 16.40 -12.15 16.75
CA SER A 90 15.67 -13.35 16.38
C SER A 90 15.63 -13.41 14.86
N ASN A 91 15.93 -14.57 14.27
CA ASN A 91 15.93 -14.76 12.83
C ASN A 91 14.48 -14.76 12.29
N GLN A 92 13.80 -13.63 12.48
CA GLN A 92 12.40 -13.44 12.20
C GLN A 92 12.25 -13.32 10.68
N ILE A 93 11.53 -14.28 10.12
CA ILE A 93 11.14 -14.26 8.71
C ILE A 93 9.96 -13.30 8.58
N TYR A 94 9.99 -12.45 7.57
CA TYR A 94 8.89 -11.59 7.17
C TYR A 94 8.38 -12.04 5.80
N ASP A 95 7.09 -12.32 5.70
CA ASP A 95 6.43 -12.68 4.45
C ASP A 95 6.16 -11.42 3.61
N TYR A 96 5.68 -10.37 4.27
CA TYR A 96 5.22 -9.14 3.62
C TYR A 96 5.69 -7.89 4.36
N ALA A 97 5.67 -6.76 3.66
CA ALA A 97 5.77 -5.44 4.28
C ALA A 97 4.77 -4.45 3.69
N VAL A 98 4.16 -3.62 4.54
CA VAL A 98 3.25 -2.54 4.13
C VAL A 98 3.97 -1.20 4.23
N ILE A 99 4.12 -0.51 3.10
CA ILE A 99 4.90 0.73 2.99
C ILE A 99 4.07 1.84 2.31
N PRO A 100 4.03 3.07 2.86
CA PRO A 100 3.36 4.18 2.20
C PRO A 100 4.20 4.68 1.01
N ILE A 101 3.53 5.02 -0.09
CA ILE A 101 4.16 5.51 -1.32
C ILE A 101 3.64 6.89 -1.76
N GLU A 102 2.52 7.37 -1.21
CA GLU A 102 1.99 8.72 -1.47
C GLU A 102 1.25 9.24 -0.23
N ASN A 103 1.26 10.57 -0.01
CA ASN A 103 0.48 11.26 1.02
C ASN A 103 0.61 10.68 2.45
N SER A 104 1.81 10.23 2.83
CA SER A 104 2.07 9.74 4.20
C SER A 104 2.26 10.90 5.18
N THR A 105 1.73 10.77 6.40
CA THR A 105 2.02 11.67 7.52
C THR A 105 3.16 11.18 8.43
N ASN A 106 3.60 9.91 8.29
CA ASN A 106 4.50 9.26 9.26
C ASN A 106 5.86 8.86 8.65
N GLY A 107 6.34 9.56 7.63
CA GLY A 107 7.67 9.31 7.08
C GLY A 107 7.85 9.91 5.68
N SER A 108 9.12 10.06 5.29
CA SER A 108 9.45 10.56 3.95
C SER A 108 9.22 9.44 2.92
N VAL A 109 8.09 9.48 2.23
CA VAL A 109 7.77 8.64 1.04
C VAL A 109 8.95 8.58 0.06
N VAL A 110 9.70 9.67 -0.04
CA VAL A 110 10.90 9.78 -0.88
C VAL A 110 11.93 8.69 -0.59
N GLN A 111 12.11 8.31 0.67
CA GLN A 111 13.03 7.22 1.05
C GLN A 111 12.56 5.87 0.53
N VAL A 112 11.24 5.64 0.48
CA VAL A 112 10.65 4.40 -0.06
C VAL A 112 10.97 4.28 -1.54
N LEU A 113 10.75 5.34 -2.32
CA LEU A 113 11.12 5.38 -3.74
C LEU A 113 12.62 5.16 -3.94
N ASP A 114 13.47 5.76 -3.11
CA ASP A 114 14.92 5.58 -3.20
C ASP A 114 15.34 4.11 -2.91
N LEU A 115 14.66 3.40 -2.01
CA LEU A 115 14.89 1.98 -1.72
C LEU A 115 14.29 1.06 -2.81
N LEU A 116 13.10 1.39 -3.32
CA LEU A 116 12.49 0.70 -4.46
C LEU A 116 13.35 0.83 -5.73
N SER A 117 14.07 1.95 -5.90
CA SER A 117 15.05 2.12 -6.97
C SER A 117 16.23 1.14 -6.86
N GLN A 118 16.35 0.41 -5.77
CA GLN A 118 17.34 -0.64 -5.56
C GLN A 118 16.70 -2.03 -5.46
N SER A 119 15.42 -2.15 -5.86
CA SER A 119 14.63 -3.38 -5.83
C SER A 119 14.24 -3.84 -7.24
N GLY A 120 13.64 -5.03 -7.33
CA GLY A 120 13.05 -5.58 -8.56
C GLY A 120 13.99 -6.48 -9.35
N LEU A 121 13.37 -7.32 -10.18
CA LEU A 121 14.07 -8.30 -11.00
C LEU A 121 14.79 -7.60 -12.15
N VAL A 122 16.11 -7.80 -12.22
CA VAL A 122 16.87 -7.53 -13.42
C VAL A 122 16.56 -8.67 -14.38
N HIS A 123 15.87 -8.39 -15.47
CA HIS A 123 15.60 -9.41 -16.47
C HIS A 123 16.89 -9.65 -17.28
N GLN A 124 17.78 -10.49 -16.73
CA GLN A 124 18.99 -10.97 -17.38
C GLN A 124 18.59 -11.84 -18.58
N SER A 125 19.16 -11.56 -19.76
CA SER A 125 19.05 -12.48 -20.90
C SER A 125 19.90 -13.72 -20.61
N GLN A 126 19.28 -14.90 -20.68
CA GLN A 126 20.03 -16.13 -20.97
C GLN A 126 20.62 -16.02 -22.38
N SER A 127 21.83 -15.48 -22.49
CA SER A 127 22.71 -15.68 -23.64
C SER A 127 24.11 -15.16 -23.33
N GLN A 128 25.07 -16.07 -23.49
CA GLN A 128 26.53 -15.88 -23.51
C GLN A 128 27.28 -16.11 -22.20
N SER A 129 27.59 -17.39 -21.97
CA SER A 129 28.93 -17.80 -21.58
C SER A 129 29.97 -17.26 -22.59
N GLN A 130 30.78 -16.26 -22.23
CA GLN A 130 32.22 -16.19 -22.52
C GLN A 130 32.88 -14.87 -22.05
N SER A 131 34.01 -15.06 -21.35
CA SER A 131 35.22 -14.24 -21.20
C SER A 131 35.19 -12.78 -20.71
N LEU A 132 35.74 -12.62 -19.50
CA LEU A 132 36.74 -11.65 -19.01
C LEU A 132 36.98 -10.32 -19.77
N SER A 133 36.90 -9.24 -18.99
CA SER A 133 37.38 -7.86 -19.20
C SER A 133 36.42 -6.86 -19.87
N SER A 134 35.48 -6.35 -19.08
CA SER A 134 35.02 -4.96 -19.19
C SER A 134 34.43 -4.50 -17.86
N SER A 135 34.74 -3.27 -17.47
CA SER A 135 34.52 -2.60 -16.18
C SER A 135 33.17 -2.89 -15.48
N PRO A 136 33.13 -2.97 -14.13
CA PRO A 136 31.92 -3.22 -13.37
C PRO A 136 31.07 -1.94 -13.31
N SER A 137 30.07 -1.77 -14.18
CA SER A 137 29.23 -0.56 -14.17
C SER A 137 27.73 -0.82 -13.98
N THR A 138 27.27 -2.06 -13.99
CA THR A 138 25.93 -2.43 -13.53
C THR A 138 26.04 -2.97 -12.11
N SER A 139 26.06 -2.07 -11.11
CA SER A 139 25.93 -2.50 -9.72
C SER A 139 24.61 -3.23 -9.55
N GLU A 140 24.68 -4.45 -9.03
CA GLU A 140 23.49 -5.24 -8.71
C GLU A 140 22.56 -4.44 -7.78
N PRO A 141 21.23 -4.62 -7.92
CA PRO A 141 20.29 -4.03 -6.97
C PRO A 141 20.58 -4.55 -5.55
N LEU A 142 20.38 -3.70 -4.55
CA LEU A 142 20.56 -4.09 -3.14
C LEU A 142 19.49 -5.08 -2.68
N TYR A 143 18.31 -5.03 -3.32
CA TYR A 143 17.13 -5.81 -2.96
C TYR A 143 16.56 -6.57 -4.19
N PRO A 144 17.34 -7.45 -4.84
CA PRO A 144 16.98 -8.09 -6.11
C PRO A 144 15.70 -8.93 -6.02
N SER A 145 15.42 -9.49 -4.84
CA SER A 145 14.34 -10.44 -4.63
C SER A 145 13.04 -9.76 -4.18
N LEU A 146 13.05 -8.44 -3.96
CA LEU A 146 11.87 -7.71 -3.50
C LEU A 146 11.01 -7.26 -4.67
N SER A 147 9.71 -7.51 -4.55
CA SER A 147 8.68 -7.10 -5.51
C SER A 147 7.47 -6.49 -4.83
N VAL A 148 6.72 -5.69 -5.59
CA VAL A 148 5.40 -5.18 -5.19
C VAL A 148 4.33 -6.17 -5.65
N CYS A 149 3.48 -6.61 -4.72
CA CYS A 149 2.43 -7.59 -5.01
C CYS A 149 1.01 -7.07 -4.77
N ALA A 150 0.84 -5.96 -4.07
CA ALA A 150 -0.45 -5.33 -3.84
C ALA A 150 -0.31 -3.82 -3.62
N GLU A 151 -1.41 -3.10 -3.77
CA GLU A 151 -1.57 -1.72 -3.33
C GLU A 151 -2.75 -1.62 -2.36
N TYR A 152 -2.81 -0.53 -1.58
CA TYR A 152 -3.91 -0.24 -0.67
C TYR A 152 -4.07 1.26 -0.46
N TYR A 153 -5.31 1.73 -0.35
CA TYR A 153 -5.64 3.13 -0.13
C TYR A 153 -6.30 3.28 1.24
N LEU A 154 -5.70 4.10 2.10
CA LEU A 154 -6.23 4.40 3.42
C LEU A 154 -6.68 5.86 3.49
N PRO A 155 -7.99 6.13 3.65
CA PRO A 155 -8.48 7.45 4.03
C PRO A 155 -7.89 7.89 5.37
N VAL A 156 -7.32 9.08 5.40
CA VAL A 156 -6.67 9.69 6.55
C VAL A 156 -7.66 10.63 7.22
N HIS A 157 -8.07 10.25 8.44
CA HIS A 157 -8.92 11.07 9.29
C HIS A 157 -8.15 11.50 10.54
N HIS A 158 -8.22 12.78 10.85
CA HIS A 158 -7.61 13.36 12.04
C HIS A 158 -8.67 13.61 13.10
N CYS A 159 -8.31 13.31 14.33
CA CYS A 159 -9.19 13.45 15.49
C CYS A 159 -8.45 14.19 16.60
N LEU A 160 -9.14 15.08 17.30
CA LEU A 160 -8.65 15.78 18.48
C LEU A 160 -8.94 14.92 19.72
N TYR A 161 -7.90 14.62 20.49
CA TYR A 161 -7.98 13.78 21.68
C TYR A 161 -7.37 14.47 22.91
N ILE A 162 -7.96 14.22 24.07
CA ILE A 162 -7.41 14.57 25.39
C ILE A 162 -7.44 13.36 26.32
N HIS A 163 -6.76 13.43 27.47
CA HIS A 163 -6.85 12.37 28.45
C HIS A 163 -8.20 12.37 29.17
N SER A 164 -8.73 11.19 29.50
CA SER A 164 -10.07 11.02 30.08
C SER A 164 -10.21 11.65 31.47
N SER A 165 -9.12 11.86 32.21
CA SER A 165 -9.15 12.56 33.50
C SER A 165 -9.49 14.05 33.41
N ASN A 166 -9.53 14.61 32.20
CA ASN A 166 -9.85 16.02 31.96
C ASN A 166 -11.34 16.27 31.71
N ILE A 167 -12.17 15.22 31.72
CA ILE A 167 -13.61 15.28 31.44
C ILE A 167 -14.37 14.54 32.54
N ASP A 168 -15.45 15.12 33.04
CA ASP A 168 -16.33 14.47 34.01
C ASP A 168 -17.22 13.39 33.35
N GLN A 169 -17.69 12.40 34.12
CA GLN A 169 -18.51 11.29 33.58
C GLN A 169 -19.81 11.75 32.88
N GLU A 170 -20.43 12.83 33.35
CA GLU A 170 -21.61 13.44 32.70
C GLU A 170 -21.26 14.02 31.33
N GLN A 171 -20.14 14.74 31.24
CA GLN A 171 -19.66 15.31 29.98
C GLN A 171 -19.26 14.19 29.01
N GLN A 172 -18.59 13.14 29.50
CA GLN A 172 -18.19 12.01 28.67
C GLN A 172 -19.38 11.29 28.02
N SER A 173 -20.52 11.22 28.70
CA SER A 173 -21.75 10.61 28.19
C SER A 173 -22.48 11.47 27.15
N GLN A 174 -22.21 12.78 27.14
CA GLN A 174 -22.83 13.76 26.24
C GLN A 174 -21.99 14.04 24.98
N LEU A 175 -20.71 13.65 24.97
CA LEU A 175 -19.82 13.87 23.83
C LEU A 175 -20.27 13.05 22.62
N GLN A 176 -20.70 13.75 21.58
CA GLN A 176 -20.82 13.22 20.22
C GLN A 176 -19.53 13.64 19.49
N PRO A 177 -18.65 12.70 19.08
CA PRO A 177 -17.33 13.02 18.54
C PRO A 177 -17.35 13.92 17.29
N LEU A 178 -18.48 14.06 16.60
CA LEU A 178 -18.60 14.87 15.39
C LEU A 178 -18.93 16.35 15.63
N ASP A 179 -19.33 16.75 16.84
CA ASP A 179 -19.84 18.10 17.07
C ASP A 179 -19.15 18.80 18.24
N LEU A 180 -18.18 19.66 17.92
CA LEU A 180 -17.49 20.48 18.92
C LEU A 180 -18.44 21.41 19.69
N SER A 181 -19.65 21.69 19.18
CA SER A 181 -20.66 22.46 19.92
C SER A 181 -21.19 21.72 21.15
N THR A 182 -20.98 20.40 21.22
CA THR A 182 -21.26 19.58 22.41
C THR A 182 -20.11 19.56 23.41
N VAL A 183 -18.90 19.95 23.00
CA VAL A 183 -17.74 20.11 23.88
C VAL A 183 -17.86 21.46 24.58
N SER A 184 -17.82 21.48 25.91
CA SER A 184 -17.86 22.73 26.68
C SER A 184 -16.72 23.66 26.26
N ASP A 185 -17.03 24.93 25.93
CA ASP A 185 -16.05 25.99 25.68
C ASP A 185 -14.99 26.08 26.80
N SER A 186 -15.37 25.69 28.02
CA SER A 186 -14.46 25.60 29.16
C SER A 186 -13.30 24.62 28.90
N ILE A 187 -13.55 23.46 28.30
CA ILE A 187 -12.50 22.45 28.03
C ILE A 187 -11.55 22.97 26.97
N ILE A 188 -12.09 23.50 25.86
CA ILE A 188 -11.31 24.08 24.77
C ILE A 188 -10.42 25.22 25.29
N SER A 189 -10.95 26.06 26.18
CA SER A 189 -10.21 27.17 26.81
C SER A 189 -9.06 26.71 27.74
N GLN A 190 -9.06 25.45 28.18
CA GLN A 190 -8.01 24.90 29.04
C GLN A 190 -6.95 24.12 28.25
N ILE A 191 -7.16 23.87 26.96
CA ILE A 191 -6.14 23.24 26.11
C ILE A 191 -5.01 24.25 25.90
N SER A 192 -3.84 23.93 26.41
CA SER A 192 -2.64 24.78 26.32
C SER A 192 -1.59 24.22 25.38
N ASN A 193 -1.49 22.89 25.30
CA ASN A 193 -0.47 22.20 24.53
C ASN A 193 -1.15 21.29 23.52
N LEU A 194 -0.77 21.40 22.26
CA LEU A 194 -1.27 20.55 21.19
C LEU A 194 -0.11 19.87 20.50
N TYR A 195 -0.15 18.53 20.48
CA TYR A 195 0.89 17.68 19.93
C TYR A 195 0.42 17.00 18.65
N THR A 196 1.23 17.02 17.59
CA THR A 196 1.06 16.13 16.42
C THR A 196 2.32 16.14 15.55
N HIS A 197 2.26 15.49 14.39
CA HIS A 197 3.32 15.56 13.37
C HIS A 197 3.22 16.86 12.55
N PRO A 198 4.34 17.53 12.20
CA PRO A 198 4.32 18.85 11.53
C PRO A 198 3.42 18.97 10.29
N GLN A 199 3.32 17.90 9.50
CA GLN A 199 2.49 17.86 8.30
C GLN A 199 0.99 18.02 8.59
N VAL A 200 0.53 17.58 9.77
CA VAL A 200 -0.88 17.62 10.15
C VAL A 200 -1.35 19.06 10.43
N TRP A 201 -0.45 19.97 10.82
CA TRP A 201 -0.79 21.38 11.02
C TRP A 201 -1.38 22.04 9.78
N GLY A 202 -0.85 21.72 8.60
CA GLY A 202 -1.36 22.21 7.33
C GLY A 202 -2.60 21.45 6.85
N GLN A 203 -2.88 20.26 7.41
CA GLN A 203 -4.05 19.46 7.06
C GLN A 203 -5.27 19.78 7.91
N CYS A 204 -5.13 20.47 9.04
CA CYS A 204 -6.24 20.81 9.95
C CYS A 204 -6.31 22.33 10.21
N SER A 205 -5.83 23.14 9.27
CA SER A 205 -5.58 24.56 9.46
C SER A 205 -6.87 25.36 9.71
N LYS A 206 -7.97 25.02 9.01
CA LYS A 206 -9.28 25.68 9.14
C LYS A 206 -9.87 25.42 10.53
N PHE A 207 -9.83 24.17 10.98
CA PHE A 207 -10.29 23.78 12.31
C PHE A 207 -9.48 24.47 13.41
N LEU A 208 -8.15 24.43 13.31
CA LEU A 208 -7.27 25.02 14.32
C LEU A 208 -7.39 26.53 14.40
N ALA A 209 -7.54 27.23 13.27
CA ALA A 209 -7.75 28.67 13.26
C ALA A 209 -9.07 29.09 13.93
N ARG A 210 -10.10 28.23 13.87
CA ARG A 210 -11.41 28.50 14.44
C ARG A 210 -11.49 28.21 15.94
N TYR A 211 -10.94 27.09 16.39
CA TYR A 211 -11.17 26.58 17.75
C TYR A 211 -9.94 26.64 18.66
N LEU A 212 -8.73 26.61 18.11
CA LEU A 212 -7.47 26.57 18.85
C LEU A 212 -6.44 27.58 18.26
N PRO A 213 -6.78 28.88 18.16
CA PRO A 213 -5.93 29.87 17.52
C PRO A 213 -4.71 30.26 18.38
N PRO A 214 -3.55 30.61 17.80
CA PRO A 214 -2.46 31.24 18.56
C PRO A 214 -2.90 32.60 19.17
N PRO A 215 -2.41 32.99 20.35
CA PRO A 215 -1.43 32.32 21.22
C PRO A 215 -2.06 31.37 22.24
N HIS A 216 -3.36 31.04 22.13
CA HIS A 216 -4.11 30.24 23.11
C HIS A 216 -3.47 28.87 23.35
N VAL A 217 -2.99 28.24 22.29
CA VAL A 217 -2.43 26.88 22.29
C VAL A 217 -1.02 26.90 21.71
N GLU A 218 -0.07 26.33 22.45
CA GLU A 218 1.27 26.02 21.97
C GLU A 218 1.22 24.77 21.08
N ARG A 219 1.72 24.90 19.85
CA ARG A 219 1.82 23.79 18.88
C ARG A 219 3.19 23.15 18.98
N ILE A 220 3.23 21.86 19.29
CA ILE A 220 4.47 21.13 19.57
C ILE A 220 4.63 19.96 18.60
N ASP A 221 5.75 19.97 17.88
CA ASP A 221 6.06 18.98 16.86
C ASP A 221 6.56 17.68 17.47
N LEU A 222 6.01 16.56 16.99
CA LEU A 222 6.48 15.21 17.31
C LEU A 222 6.77 14.41 16.04
N GLY A 223 7.53 13.32 16.20
CA GLY A 223 7.93 12.46 15.08
C GLY A 223 6.80 11.62 14.47
N SER A 224 5.63 11.54 15.10
CA SER A 224 4.44 10.87 14.53
C SER A 224 3.16 11.28 15.27
N THR A 225 2.01 11.10 14.60
CA THR A 225 0.67 11.29 15.20
C THR A 225 0.42 10.33 16.37
N SER A 226 0.86 9.08 16.27
CA SER A 226 0.71 8.08 17.34
C SER A 226 1.59 8.40 18.56
N ALA A 227 2.78 8.99 18.35
CA ALA A 227 3.60 9.48 19.44
C ALA A 227 2.92 10.64 20.21
N ALA A 228 2.12 11.46 19.53
CA ALA A 228 1.30 12.48 20.19
C ALA A 228 0.26 11.86 21.12
N ALA A 229 -0.48 10.86 20.65
CA ALA A 229 -1.44 10.13 21.49
C ALA A 229 -0.76 9.50 22.72
N ALA A 230 0.39 8.84 22.51
CA ALA A 230 1.15 8.24 23.60
C ALA A 230 1.65 9.27 24.63
N LEU A 231 2.07 10.46 24.17
CA LEU A 231 2.54 11.53 25.05
C LEU A 231 1.40 12.08 25.91
N VAL A 232 0.27 12.43 25.30
CA VAL A 232 -0.92 12.94 26.01
C VAL A 232 -1.43 11.94 27.03
N SER A 233 -1.46 10.66 26.68
CA SER A 233 -1.84 9.59 27.62
C SER A 233 -0.93 9.55 28.85
N ARG A 234 0.39 9.58 28.62
CA ARG A 234 1.40 9.57 29.70
C ARG A 234 1.34 10.83 30.57
N GLU A 235 1.14 12.00 29.99
CA GLU A 235 1.00 13.25 30.73
C GLU A 235 -0.27 13.26 31.57
N GLY A 236 -1.41 12.88 30.99
CA GLY A 236 -2.68 12.77 31.72
C GLY A 236 -2.62 11.81 32.91
N GLN A 237 -1.95 10.67 32.77
CA GLN A 237 -1.72 9.72 33.88
C GLN A 237 -0.90 10.34 35.02
N LYS A 238 0.14 11.13 34.69
CA LYS A 238 0.94 11.82 35.71
C LYS A 238 0.09 12.80 36.50
N TYR A 239 -0.72 13.62 35.81
CA TYR A 239 -1.61 14.58 36.46
C TYR A 239 -2.69 13.90 37.30
N ALA A 240 -3.30 12.81 36.80
CA ALA A 240 -4.30 12.05 37.54
C ALA A 240 -3.75 11.37 38.81
N SER A 241 -2.46 11.01 38.82
CA SER A 241 -1.80 10.38 39.98
C SER A 241 -1.30 11.37 41.04
N GLY A 242 -1.48 12.69 40.85
CA GLY A 242 -1.11 13.73 41.81
C GLY A 242 0.40 13.85 42.08
N ARG A 243 1.25 13.26 41.22
CA ARG A 243 2.72 13.21 41.37
C ARG A 243 3.44 14.48 40.93
N ASP A 244 2.77 15.34 40.18
CA ASP A 244 3.18 16.73 39.93
C ASP A 244 2.10 17.63 40.53
N GLY A 245 2.50 18.57 41.39
CA GLY A 245 1.59 19.53 42.01
C GLY A 245 0.68 20.16 40.95
N GLY A 246 -0.62 19.89 41.05
CA GLY A 246 -1.58 20.04 39.96
C GLY A 246 -1.47 21.38 39.23
N HIS A 247 -1.12 21.33 37.94
CA HIS A 247 -1.46 22.42 37.03
C HIS A 247 -2.94 22.30 36.70
N GLN A 248 -3.76 22.78 37.63
CA GLN A 248 -5.19 22.98 37.48
C GLN A 248 -5.39 24.01 36.36
N GLY A 249 -5.58 23.54 35.12
CA GLY A 249 -5.93 24.39 33.97
C GLY A 249 -5.16 24.20 32.67
N ASN A 250 -4.11 23.36 32.62
CA ASN A 250 -3.39 23.06 31.36
C ASN A 250 -3.72 21.64 30.88
N ILE A 251 -4.52 21.55 29.82
CA ILE A 251 -4.84 20.28 29.14
C ILE A 251 -3.88 20.11 27.96
N SER A 252 -3.22 18.95 27.95
CA SER A 252 -2.49 18.45 26.78
C SER A 252 -3.45 17.73 25.84
N ALA A 253 -3.41 18.10 24.56
CA ALA A 253 -4.23 17.51 23.50
C ALA A 253 -3.36 16.96 22.36
N ALA A 254 -3.87 15.96 21.65
CA ALA A 254 -3.21 15.36 20.50
C ALA A 254 -4.12 15.37 19.28
N ILE A 255 -3.54 15.65 18.10
CA ILE A 255 -4.18 15.32 16.82
C ILE A 255 -3.61 14.00 16.33
N CYS A 256 -4.45 12.98 16.22
CA CYS A 256 -4.04 11.66 15.79
C CYS A 256 -5.17 10.86 15.12
N SER A 257 -4.86 9.65 14.65
CA SER A 257 -5.87 8.73 14.13
C SER A 257 -6.74 8.20 15.27
N LYS A 258 -7.97 7.80 14.92
CA LYS A 258 -8.89 7.14 15.87
C LYS A 258 -8.24 5.93 16.56
N LEU A 259 -7.54 5.10 15.79
CA LEU A 259 -6.82 3.93 16.30
C LEU A 259 -5.79 4.30 17.38
N ALA A 260 -5.07 5.42 17.22
CA ALA A 260 -4.09 5.88 18.21
C ALA A 260 -4.77 6.39 19.49
N GLY A 261 -5.84 7.18 19.36
CA GLY A 261 -6.62 7.64 20.51
C GLY A 261 -7.19 6.49 21.33
N GLU A 262 -7.84 5.53 20.68
CA GLU A 262 -8.45 4.35 21.32
C GLU A 262 -7.41 3.46 22.00
N LYS A 263 -6.29 3.17 21.32
CA LYS A 263 -5.19 2.37 21.89
C LYS A 263 -4.67 2.95 23.21
N HIS A 264 -4.65 4.27 23.31
CA HIS A 264 -4.12 5.00 24.46
C HIS A 264 -5.19 5.42 25.48
N GLY A 265 -6.43 4.96 25.31
CA GLY A 265 -7.55 5.25 26.22
C GLY A 265 -7.91 6.73 26.29
N LEU A 266 -7.65 7.49 25.22
CA LEU A 266 -7.94 8.92 25.15
C LEU A 266 -9.41 9.18 24.82
N THR A 267 -9.91 10.34 25.23
CA THR A 267 -11.27 10.78 24.91
C THR A 267 -11.25 11.68 23.68
N CYS A 268 -12.06 11.33 22.69
CA CYS A 268 -12.17 12.10 21.45
C CYS A 268 -13.05 13.33 21.70
N LEU A 269 -12.55 14.51 21.37
CA LEU A 269 -13.31 15.76 21.38
C LEU A 269 -13.90 16.09 20.01
N ALA A 270 -13.20 15.69 18.94
CA ALA A 270 -13.55 16.02 17.57
C ALA A 270 -13.03 14.94 16.62
N GLU A 271 -13.87 14.49 15.69
CA GLU A 271 -13.50 13.62 14.57
C GLU A 271 -13.53 14.40 13.25
N ASN A 272 -12.74 13.94 12.28
CA ASN A 272 -12.68 14.46 10.91
C ASN A 272 -12.35 15.96 10.85
N ILE A 273 -11.33 16.38 11.62
CA ILE A 273 -10.92 17.80 11.71
C ILE A 273 -10.03 18.25 10.55
N GLU A 274 -9.74 17.35 9.60
CA GLU A 274 -9.00 17.67 8.39
C GLU A 274 -9.75 18.66 7.48
N ASP A 275 -8.99 19.49 6.79
CA ASP A 275 -9.48 20.56 5.93
C ASP A 275 -10.19 20.03 4.67
N GLU A 276 -9.82 18.84 4.21
CA GLU A 276 -10.29 18.20 2.97
C GLU A 276 -10.75 16.76 3.26
N VAL A 277 -12.03 16.62 3.66
CA VAL A 277 -12.64 15.33 4.01
C VAL A 277 -12.77 14.44 2.78
N GLY A 278 -12.28 13.21 2.87
CA GLY A 278 -12.38 12.19 1.82
C GLY A 278 -11.34 12.29 0.68
N LEU A 279 -10.61 13.41 0.58
CA LEU A 279 -9.52 13.57 -0.39
C LEU A 279 -8.13 13.30 0.20
N ASN A 280 -8.00 13.32 1.54
CA ASN A 280 -6.76 12.96 2.22
C ASN A 280 -6.63 11.43 2.29
N THR A 281 -5.98 10.82 1.30
CA THR A 281 -5.78 9.36 1.24
C THR A 281 -4.29 9.04 1.08
N THR A 282 -3.77 8.19 1.96
CA THR A 282 -2.41 7.63 1.82
C THR A 282 -2.46 6.36 0.99
N ARG A 283 -1.62 6.27 -0.03
CA ARG A 283 -1.43 5.06 -0.82
C ARG A 283 -0.30 4.22 -0.24
N PHE A 284 -0.52 2.92 -0.14
CA PHE A 284 0.44 1.93 0.35
C PHE A 284 0.72 0.89 -0.72
N LEU A 285 1.94 0.38 -0.72
CA LEU A 285 2.34 -0.81 -1.46
C LEU A 285 2.61 -1.96 -0.49
N VAL A 286 2.34 -3.17 -0.93
CA VAL A 286 2.70 -4.41 -0.23
C VAL A 286 3.90 -5.01 -0.95
N LEU A 287 5.00 -5.14 -0.22
CA LEU A 287 6.20 -5.81 -0.67
C LEU A 287 6.23 -7.27 -0.23
N ARG A 288 6.89 -8.10 -1.03
CA ARG A 288 7.26 -9.47 -0.68
C ARG A 288 8.65 -9.81 -1.16
N ASN A 289 9.21 -10.88 -0.61
CA ASN A 289 10.41 -11.52 -1.15
C ASN A 289 10.02 -12.71 -2.04
N GLU A 290 10.34 -12.62 -3.33
CA GLU A 290 9.99 -13.64 -4.34
C GLU A 290 10.71 -14.96 -4.10
N ASP A 291 11.99 -14.94 -3.72
CA ASP A 291 12.77 -16.15 -3.46
C ASP A 291 12.25 -16.91 -2.24
N LEU A 292 11.86 -16.17 -1.19
CA LEU A 292 11.18 -16.75 -0.03
C LEU A 292 9.87 -17.42 -0.44
N HIS A 293 9.02 -16.72 -1.20
CA HIS A 293 7.73 -17.25 -1.64
C HIS A 293 7.90 -18.50 -2.52
N GLN A 294 8.87 -18.49 -3.44
CA GLN A 294 9.21 -19.64 -4.26
C GLN A 294 9.64 -20.85 -3.41
N ARG A 295 10.55 -20.65 -2.45
CA ARG A 295 11.01 -21.73 -1.55
C ARG A 295 9.89 -22.30 -0.68
N LEU A 296 8.95 -21.47 -0.23
CA LEU A 296 7.80 -21.90 0.56
C LEU A 296 6.72 -22.64 -0.28
N GLY A 297 6.96 -22.89 -1.57
CA GLY A 297 5.96 -23.49 -2.46
C GLY A 297 4.76 -22.59 -2.73
N ARG A 298 4.90 -21.28 -2.44
CA ARG A 298 3.91 -20.22 -2.74
C ARG A 298 4.27 -19.45 -4.02
N GLY A 299 5.30 -19.91 -4.73
CA GLY A 299 5.73 -19.36 -6.02
C GLY A 299 4.85 -19.79 -7.18
N VAL A 300 4.96 -19.04 -8.28
CA VAL A 300 4.25 -19.23 -9.55
C VAL A 300 4.56 -20.61 -10.16
N GLY A 301 3.74 -21.62 -9.85
CA GLY A 301 3.72 -22.89 -10.56
C GLY A 301 2.80 -22.79 -11.78
N SER A 302 3.36 -22.81 -12.99
CA SER A 302 2.81 -23.14 -14.32
C SER A 302 1.29 -22.93 -14.67
N SER A 303 0.57 -22.09 -13.95
CA SER A 303 -0.81 -21.66 -14.24
C SER A 303 -0.97 -20.26 -13.63
N SER A 304 -0.44 -19.28 -14.37
CA SER A 304 0.05 -17.98 -13.92
C SER A 304 -0.95 -17.02 -13.27
N ASP A 305 -2.24 -17.33 -13.20
CA ASP A 305 -3.26 -16.42 -12.62
C ASP A 305 -4.05 -17.02 -11.44
N ALA A 306 -4.01 -18.34 -11.22
CA ALA A 306 -4.90 -18.97 -10.25
C ALA A 306 -4.46 -18.77 -8.78
N GLN A 307 -3.15 -18.75 -8.51
CA GLN A 307 -2.59 -18.89 -7.16
C GLN A 307 -2.20 -17.56 -6.50
N ILE A 308 -1.84 -16.52 -7.29
CA ILE A 308 -1.75 -15.12 -6.82
C ILE A 308 -3.10 -14.69 -6.22
N SER A 309 -4.18 -15.28 -6.75
CA SER A 309 -5.52 -15.06 -6.25
C SER A 309 -5.90 -15.95 -5.06
N SER A 310 -5.24 -17.05 -4.70
CA SER A 310 -5.76 -17.91 -3.61
C SER A 310 -5.49 -17.35 -2.21
N ASP A 311 -4.30 -16.81 -1.97
CA ASP A 311 -3.93 -16.17 -0.70
C ASP A 311 -4.65 -14.80 -0.58
N TRP A 312 -4.73 -14.05 -1.69
CA TRP A 312 -5.43 -12.77 -1.76
C TRP A 312 -6.96 -12.91 -1.77
N LYS A 313 -7.55 -13.93 -2.43
CA LYS A 313 -9.01 -14.18 -2.40
C LYS A 313 -9.47 -14.63 -1.03
N SER A 314 -8.66 -15.39 -0.30
CA SER A 314 -9.00 -15.83 1.07
C SER A 314 -8.94 -14.68 2.09
N ILE A 315 -8.08 -13.68 1.89
CA ILE A 315 -7.90 -12.57 2.85
C ILE A 315 -8.73 -11.33 2.47
N CYS A 316 -8.92 -11.02 1.19
CA CYS A 316 -9.48 -9.73 0.76
C CYS A 316 -10.82 -9.78 0.00
N HIS A 317 -11.22 -10.91 -0.60
CA HIS A 317 -12.39 -10.87 -1.51
C HIS A 317 -13.75 -10.91 -0.80
N GLN A 318 -13.86 -11.46 0.42
CA GLN A 318 -15.14 -11.50 1.15
C GLN A 318 -15.43 -10.24 2.01
N GLN A 319 -14.42 -9.49 2.44
CA GLN A 319 -14.61 -8.39 3.42
C GLN A 319 -14.47 -6.97 2.87
N LEU A 320 -13.69 -6.74 1.80
CA LEU A 320 -13.48 -5.38 1.28
C LEU A 320 -14.58 -4.90 0.33
N ILE A 321 -15.23 -5.80 -0.42
CA ILE A 321 -16.36 -5.44 -1.29
C ILE A 321 -17.65 -5.27 -0.49
N SER A 322 -17.85 -6.06 0.59
CA SER A 322 -19.08 -6.04 1.40
C SER A 322 -19.21 -4.82 2.33
N LYS A 323 -18.11 -4.09 2.59
CA LYS A 323 -18.10 -2.93 3.49
C LYS A 323 -18.07 -1.57 2.77
N ARG A 324 -17.96 -1.52 1.45
CA ARG A 324 -18.03 -0.28 0.66
C ARG A 324 -19.49 -0.06 0.23
N TRP A 325 -20.07 1.06 0.68
CA TRP A 325 -21.46 1.51 0.53
C TRP A 325 -22.54 0.78 1.36
N THR A 326 -22.59 1.05 2.67
CA THR A 326 -23.90 1.26 3.31
C THR A 326 -24.34 2.69 3.03
N SER A 327 -25.26 2.82 2.08
CA SER A 327 -25.84 4.07 1.63
C SER A 327 -26.49 4.86 2.78
N ILE A 328 -26.36 6.18 2.72
CA ILE A 328 -27.15 7.15 3.48
C ILE A 328 -28.65 6.87 3.23
N PRO A 329 -29.50 6.74 4.26
CA PRO A 329 -30.93 6.52 4.04
C PRO A 329 -31.57 7.80 3.49
N THR A 330 -31.95 7.76 2.22
CA THR A 330 -32.86 8.75 1.64
C THR A 330 -34.31 8.37 1.99
N PRO A 331 -35.16 9.33 2.40
CA PRO A 331 -36.56 9.04 2.68
C PRO A 331 -37.30 8.71 1.38
N SER A 332 -37.92 7.53 1.36
CA SER A 332 -38.68 6.96 0.27
C SER A 332 -39.95 7.77 -0.02
N ASN A 333 -40.17 8.13 -1.29
CA ASN A 333 -41.52 8.29 -1.81
C ASN A 333 -41.59 7.94 -3.31
N SER A 334 -42.73 7.34 -3.65
CA SER A 334 -43.22 6.93 -4.99
C SER A 334 -42.85 5.52 -5.47
N SER A 335 -43.93 4.79 -5.72
CA SER A 335 -44.06 3.41 -6.19
C SER A 335 -43.85 3.30 -7.70
N SER A 336 -42.96 2.41 -8.14
CA SER A 336 -42.95 1.83 -9.49
C SER A 336 -42.46 0.38 -9.41
N PRO A 337 -43.00 -0.54 -10.24
CA PRO A 337 -42.79 -1.97 -10.06
C PRO A 337 -41.36 -2.38 -10.47
N ALA A 338 -40.73 -3.17 -9.59
CA ALA A 338 -39.36 -3.63 -9.71
C ALA A 338 -39.15 -4.60 -10.89
N VAL A 339 -38.30 -4.21 -11.84
CA VAL A 339 -37.62 -5.14 -12.74
C VAL A 339 -36.43 -5.67 -11.96
N ASN A 340 -36.41 -6.98 -11.66
CA ASN A 340 -35.24 -7.61 -11.04
C ASN A 340 -34.06 -7.51 -12.03
N PRO A 341 -32.96 -6.82 -11.70
CA PRO A 341 -31.80 -6.82 -12.57
C PRO A 341 -31.18 -8.21 -12.56
N VAL A 342 -30.99 -8.77 -13.76
CA VAL A 342 -30.16 -9.96 -13.97
C VAL A 342 -28.76 -9.63 -13.43
N PRO A 343 -28.14 -10.47 -12.58
CA PRO A 343 -26.78 -10.22 -12.12
C PRO A 343 -25.84 -10.21 -13.33
N SER A 344 -25.36 -9.02 -13.71
CA SER A 344 -24.30 -8.84 -14.69
C SER A 344 -23.04 -9.56 -14.18
N ALA A 345 -22.36 -10.29 -15.07
CA ALA A 345 -21.08 -10.91 -14.75
C ALA A 345 -20.11 -9.88 -14.14
N PRO A 346 -19.28 -10.25 -13.14
CA PRO A 346 -18.36 -9.32 -12.52
C PRO A 346 -17.40 -8.76 -13.58
N ALA A 347 -17.17 -7.44 -13.52
CA ALA A 347 -16.24 -6.76 -14.42
C ALA A 347 -14.83 -7.41 -14.32
N PRO A 348 -14.07 -7.46 -15.43
CA PRO A 348 -12.74 -8.05 -15.42
C PRO A 348 -11.81 -7.28 -14.45
N VAL A 349 -11.02 -8.04 -13.69
CA VAL A 349 -10.02 -7.49 -12.76
C VAL A 349 -8.88 -6.86 -13.55
N ARG A 350 -8.61 -5.57 -13.32
CA ARG A 350 -7.51 -4.83 -13.94
C ARG A 350 -6.26 -4.96 -13.09
N HIS A 351 -5.11 -4.97 -13.77
CA HIS A 351 -3.81 -5.10 -13.15
C HIS A 351 -2.92 -3.93 -13.55
N LYS A 352 -2.23 -3.37 -12.55
CA LYS A 352 -1.14 -2.42 -12.74
C LYS A 352 0.21 -3.12 -12.67
N SER A 353 1.17 -2.58 -13.40
CA SER A 353 2.57 -2.95 -13.35
C SER A 353 3.42 -1.75 -12.96
N LEU A 354 4.38 -1.95 -12.06
CA LEU A 354 5.37 -0.95 -11.67
C LEU A 354 6.72 -1.28 -12.32
N ILE A 355 7.21 -0.36 -13.15
CA ILE A 355 8.45 -0.49 -13.90
C ILE A 355 9.37 0.68 -13.53
N THR A 356 10.66 0.42 -13.41
CA THR A 356 11.65 1.49 -13.26
C THR A 356 12.70 1.44 -14.36
N PHE A 357 13.09 2.61 -14.86
CA PHE A 357 14.14 2.70 -15.86
C PHE A 357 14.92 4.01 -15.78
N THR A 358 16.12 4.02 -16.36
CA THR A 358 16.89 5.25 -16.61
C THR A 358 17.03 5.47 -18.10
N ILE A 359 17.10 6.72 -18.55
CA ILE A 359 17.23 7.05 -19.98
C ILE A 359 18.60 7.65 -20.29
N PRO A 360 19.08 7.52 -21.55
CA PRO A 360 20.23 8.27 -22.03
C PRO A 360 19.90 9.78 -22.08
N HIS A 361 20.45 10.56 -21.15
CA HIS A 361 20.32 12.02 -21.13
C HIS A 361 21.22 12.75 -22.15
N ARG A 362 21.48 12.12 -23.31
CA ARG A 362 22.37 12.63 -24.36
C ARG A 362 21.63 12.98 -25.67
N LYS A 363 20.38 12.54 -25.80
CA LYS A 363 19.55 12.74 -27.00
C LYS A 363 18.25 13.45 -26.59
N PRO A 364 17.86 14.54 -27.25
CA PRO A 364 16.53 15.12 -27.08
C PRO A 364 15.45 14.09 -27.38
N GLY A 365 14.40 14.05 -26.56
CA GLY A 365 13.28 13.13 -26.75
C GLY A 365 13.47 11.71 -26.20
N SER A 366 14.61 11.36 -25.56
CA SER A 366 14.82 10.00 -25.01
C SER A 366 13.68 9.50 -24.11
N LEU A 367 13.12 10.38 -23.27
CA LEU A 367 11.97 10.01 -22.43
C LEU A 367 10.72 9.79 -23.30
N ALA A 368 10.46 10.66 -24.28
CA ALA A 368 9.33 10.52 -25.17
C ALA A 368 9.40 9.21 -25.98
N ASP A 369 10.59 8.86 -26.48
CA ASP A 369 10.85 7.60 -27.19
C ASP A 369 10.53 6.39 -26.28
N ALA A 370 10.95 6.42 -25.02
CA ALA A 370 10.64 5.37 -24.04
C ALA A 370 9.13 5.31 -23.73
N LEU A 371 8.47 6.44 -23.51
CA LEU A 371 7.03 6.49 -23.21
C LEU A 371 6.17 6.07 -24.42
N ALA A 372 6.65 6.28 -25.65
CA ALA A 372 5.97 5.85 -26.87
C ALA A 372 5.84 4.33 -26.97
N VAL A 373 6.70 3.55 -26.29
CA VAL A 373 6.58 2.08 -26.23
C VAL A 373 5.25 1.67 -25.59
N PHE A 374 4.89 2.26 -24.44
CA PHE A 374 3.62 1.95 -23.76
C PHE A 374 2.42 2.25 -24.66
N LYS A 375 2.43 3.41 -25.33
CA LYS A 375 1.38 3.79 -26.28
C LYS A 375 1.24 2.79 -27.43
N ARG A 376 2.37 2.33 -28.01
CA ARG A 376 2.38 1.38 -29.13
C ARG A 376 1.69 0.06 -28.77
N TYR A 377 1.86 -0.39 -27.53
CA TYR A 377 1.28 -1.64 -27.03
C TYR A 377 -0.07 -1.44 -26.33
N GLY A 378 -0.68 -0.25 -26.40
CA GLY A 378 -2.00 -0.01 -25.83
C GLY A 378 -2.03 0.09 -24.30
N PHE A 379 -0.95 0.53 -23.65
CA PHE A 379 -0.91 0.69 -22.20
C PHE A 379 -1.17 2.14 -21.79
N ASN A 380 -2.04 2.32 -20.80
CA ASN A 380 -2.24 3.58 -20.09
C ASN A 380 -1.17 3.74 -19.01
N LEU A 381 -0.71 4.98 -18.79
CA LEU A 381 0.18 5.31 -17.68
C LEU A 381 -0.65 5.96 -16.56
N THR A 382 -0.65 5.35 -15.39
CA THR A 382 -1.40 5.86 -14.22
C THR A 382 -0.54 6.74 -13.32
N SER A 383 0.79 6.55 -13.36
CA SER A 383 1.74 7.42 -12.66
C SER A 383 3.09 7.46 -13.36
N ILE A 384 3.77 8.60 -13.27
CA ILE A 384 5.17 8.76 -13.62
C ILE A 384 5.89 9.68 -12.62
N ASP A 385 6.88 9.13 -11.93
CA ASP A 385 7.70 9.84 -10.95
C ASP A 385 9.18 9.74 -11.29
N THR A 386 9.98 10.70 -10.80
CA THR A 386 11.43 10.69 -11.02
C THR A 386 12.22 10.84 -9.73
N ARG A 387 13.33 10.11 -9.65
CA ARG A 387 14.29 10.20 -8.54
C ARG A 387 15.71 10.34 -9.07
N PRO A 388 16.59 11.12 -8.42
CA PRO A 388 18.01 11.09 -8.76
C PRO A 388 18.57 9.68 -8.60
N SER A 389 19.27 9.16 -9.62
CA SER A 389 19.78 7.78 -9.63
C SER A 389 20.82 7.49 -8.56
N ARG A 390 21.48 8.54 -8.02
CA ARG A 390 22.64 8.47 -7.12
C ARG A 390 23.85 7.70 -7.69
N ARG A 391 23.80 7.28 -8.96
CA ARG A 391 24.89 6.60 -9.67
C ARG A 391 25.70 7.57 -10.53
N ARG A 392 25.01 8.50 -11.20
CA ARG A 392 25.61 9.54 -12.04
C ARG A 392 24.89 10.87 -11.82
N ASN A 393 25.65 11.97 -11.84
CA ASN A 393 25.08 13.31 -11.76
C ASN A 393 24.06 13.54 -12.88
N TRP A 394 22.93 14.16 -12.52
CA TRP A 394 21.85 14.54 -13.45
C TRP A 394 21.26 13.38 -14.26
N GLN A 395 21.39 12.16 -13.73
CA GLN A 395 20.70 10.97 -14.24
C GLN A 395 19.57 10.61 -13.30
N TYR A 396 18.40 10.33 -13.86
CA TYR A 396 17.18 10.06 -13.11
C TYR A 396 16.69 8.64 -13.36
N VAL A 397 16.15 8.03 -12.32
CA VAL A 397 15.33 6.81 -12.39
C VAL A 397 13.88 7.26 -12.50
N PHE A 398 13.21 6.79 -13.53
CA PHE A 398 11.78 6.96 -13.76
C PHE A 398 11.06 5.77 -13.13
N PHE A 399 10.01 6.05 -12.36
CA PHE A 399 9.04 5.08 -11.86
C PHE A 399 7.80 5.25 -12.70
N VAL A 400 7.36 4.18 -13.36
CA VAL A 400 6.19 4.21 -14.23
C VAL A 400 5.24 3.12 -13.78
N GLU A 401 4.01 3.53 -13.51
CA GLU A 401 2.89 2.62 -13.32
C GLU A 401 2.04 2.60 -14.58
N CYS A 402 1.75 1.40 -15.06
CA CYS A 402 1.00 1.22 -16.28
C CYS A 402 -0.01 0.07 -16.17
N GLU A 403 -1.08 0.18 -16.93
CA GLU A 403 -2.11 -0.84 -17.08
C GLU A 403 -2.48 -1.00 -18.56
N GLU A 404 -2.91 -2.20 -18.95
CA GLU A 404 -3.42 -2.43 -20.30
C GLU A 404 -4.74 -1.67 -20.49
N ALA A 405 -4.86 -0.92 -21.57
CA ALA A 405 -6.07 -0.16 -21.84
C ALA A 405 -7.24 -1.14 -22.10
N GLY A 406 -8.40 -0.88 -21.49
CA GLY A 406 -9.58 -1.71 -21.72
C GLY A 406 -10.06 -1.64 -23.17
N PRO A 407 -10.90 -2.60 -23.63
CA PRO A 407 -11.40 -2.65 -25.00
C PRO A 407 -12.11 -1.37 -25.46
N ASP A 408 -12.68 -0.59 -24.54
CA ASP A 408 -13.35 0.69 -24.84
C ASP A 408 -12.38 1.83 -25.21
N ALA A 409 -11.08 1.68 -24.90
CA ALA A 409 -10.06 2.69 -25.19
C ALA A 409 -9.53 2.62 -26.63
N GLU A 410 -9.61 1.45 -27.27
CA GLU A 410 -9.13 1.25 -28.66
C GLU A 410 -9.97 2.04 -29.69
N GLY A 411 -11.22 2.38 -29.35
CA GLY A 411 -12.16 3.10 -30.22
C GLY A 411 -11.84 4.57 -30.54
N LYS A 412 -10.75 5.15 -30.02
CA LYS A 412 -10.34 6.55 -30.32
C LYS A 412 -8.88 6.72 -30.77
N ALA A 413 -8.07 5.66 -30.80
CA ALA A 413 -6.64 5.77 -31.10
C ALA A 413 -6.23 5.38 -32.53
N LEU A 414 -7.14 4.85 -33.36
CA LEU A 414 -6.88 4.52 -34.76
C LEU A 414 -7.52 5.54 -35.71
N GLY A 415 -6.91 6.72 -35.78
CA GLY A 415 -7.30 7.81 -36.68
C GLY A 415 -6.07 8.57 -37.17
N GLY A 416 -5.09 7.85 -37.72
CA GLY A 416 -3.85 8.44 -38.21
C GLY A 416 -3.10 7.45 -39.07
N ALA A 417 -3.47 7.41 -40.35
CA ALA A 417 -2.78 6.68 -41.39
C ALA A 417 -1.28 7.03 -41.47
N MET A 418 -0.45 6.02 -41.72
CA MET A 418 0.70 6.19 -42.61
C MET A 418 0.88 4.90 -43.41
N ASP A 419 0.31 4.98 -44.62
CA ASP A 419 0.45 4.02 -45.70
C ASP A 419 1.71 4.37 -46.53
N ALA A 420 2.30 3.34 -47.14
CA ALA A 420 3.22 3.36 -48.29
C ALA A 420 4.60 4.07 -48.20
N THR A 421 5.69 3.29 -48.09
CA THR A 421 6.65 3.04 -49.20
C THR A 421 7.85 2.20 -48.73
N THR A 422 7.85 0.89 -49.01
CA THR A 422 9.06 0.19 -49.47
C THR A 422 8.65 -0.94 -50.41
N SER A 423 9.00 -0.76 -51.67
CA SER A 423 8.83 -1.70 -52.76
C SER A 423 9.79 -2.89 -52.66
N THR A 424 9.36 -4.00 -53.28
CA THR A 424 10.14 -5.11 -53.84
C THR A 424 10.95 -5.98 -52.87
N LEU A 425 10.48 -7.21 -52.66
CA LEU A 425 11.02 -8.39 -53.36
C LEU A 425 9.98 -9.52 -53.25
N GLU A 426 9.53 -9.98 -54.42
CA GLU A 426 8.74 -11.20 -54.61
C GLU A 426 9.63 -12.41 -54.30
N ASP A 427 9.10 -13.39 -53.57
CA ASP A 427 9.22 -14.77 -54.00
C ASP A 427 8.07 -15.63 -53.41
N ASN A 428 7.39 -16.29 -54.32
CA ASN A 428 6.22 -17.14 -54.10
C ASN A 428 6.62 -18.50 -53.52
N ALA A 429 5.89 -18.96 -52.49
CA ALA A 429 5.60 -20.39 -52.32
C ALA A 429 4.25 -20.58 -51.61
N SER A 430 3.27 -21.05 -52.37
CA SER A 430 1.90 -21.34 -51.97
C SER A 430 1.76 -22.61 -51.11
N GLY A 431 0.82 -22.60 -50.14
CA GLY A 431 0.26 -23.80 -49.50
C GLY A 431 -0.63 -23.46 -48.28
N PRO A 432 -1.75 -24.17 -48.04
CA PRO A 432 -3.06 -23.55 -47.81
C PRO A 432 -3.53 -23.49 -46.34
N GLY A 433 -4.55 -22.67 -46.12
CA GLY A 433 -5.00 -22.18 -44.82
C GLY A 433 -5.64 -23.18 -43.85
N ALA A 434 -5.72 -22.72 -42.60
CA ALA A 434 -6.61 -23.24 -41.58
C ALA A 434 -6.81 -22.17 -40.49
N ASN A 435 -8.04 -21.67 -40.42
CA ASN A 435 -8.76 -21.16 -39.25
C ASN A 435 -8.09 -20.09 -38.37
N ASP A 436 -8.45 -18.84 -38.66
CA ASP A 436 -8.51 -17.77 -37.67
C ASP A 436 -9.45 -18.16 -36.54
N SER A 437 -8.88 -18.48 -35.38
CA SER A 437 -9.56 -18.40 -34.09
C SER A 437 -9.13 -17.11 -33.42
N ASP A 438 -10.08 -16.22 -33.17
CA ASP A 438 -9.95 -15.03 -32.32
C ASP A 438 -9.32 -15.41 -30.97
N HIS A 439 -8.00 -15.31 -30.89
CA HIS A 439 -7.26 -15.31 -29.64
C HIS A 439 -7.11 -13.86 -29.21
N LEU A 440 -7.90 -13.45 -28.21
CA LEU A 440 -7.54 -12.31 -27.37
C LEU A 440 -6.08 -12.47 -26.95
N PRO A 441 -5.20 -11.50 -27.21
CA PRO A 441 -3.79 -11.60 -26.85
C PRO A 441 -3.68 -11.80 -25.33
N ASP A 442 -2.91 -12.80 -24.91
CA ASP A 442 -2.59 -13.03 -23.51
C ASP A 442 -1.93 -11.76 -22.95
N THR A 443 -2.55 -11.13 -21.94
CA THR A 443 -2.03 -9.93 -21.26
C THR A 443 -0.58 -10.10 -20.79
N GLY A 444 -0.16 -11.35 -20.50
CA GLY A 444 1.23 -11.66 -20.17
C GLY A 444 2.22 -11.38 -21.32
N ASP A 445 1.81 -11.53 -22.57
CA ASP A 445 2.67 -11.37 -23.74
C ASP A 445 2.88 -9.91 -24.12
N ASN A 446 1.87 -9.04 -23.99
CA ASN A 446 2.01 -7.61 -24.26
C ASN A 446 2.97 -6.94 -23.27
N LEU A 447 2.88 -7.28 -21.97
CA LEU A 447 3.82 -6.76 -20.96
C LEU A 447 5.26 -7.20 -21.23
N ARG A 448 5.48 -8.46 -21.64
CA ARG A 448 6.81 -8.95 -22.03
C ARG A 448 7.38 -8.17 -23.22
N ARG A 449 6.55 -7.88 -24.23
CA ARG A 449 6.95 -7.09 -25.40
C ARG A 449 7.32 -5.66 -25.02
N ILE A 450 6.56 -5.01 -24.13
CA ILE A 450 6.92 -3.68 -23.58
C ILE A 450 8.28 -3.72 -22.89
N LEU A 451 8.51 -4.70 -22.01
CA LEU A 451 9.79 -4.84 -21.30
C LEU A 451 10.96 -5.16 -22.23
N TYR A 452 10.70 -5.80 -23.37
CA TYR A 452 11.71 -6.03 -24.39
C TYR A 452 12.05 -4.74 -25.15
N ASP A 453 11.05 -4.05 -25.69
CA ASP A 453 11.24 -2.83 -26.49
C ASP A 453 11.78 -1.66 -25.65
N LEU A 454 11.35 -1.51 -24.40
CA LEU A 454 11.86 -0.45 -23.50
C LEU A 454 13.38 -0.50 -23.37
N ARG A 455 14.00 -1.69 -23.40
CA ARG A 455 15.46 -1.82 -23.30
C ARG A 455 16.20 -1.07 -24.38
N LEU A 456 15.62 -0.96 -25.57
CA LEU A 456 16.21 -0.27 -26.71
C LEU A 456 16.33 1.24 -26.45
N TYR A 457 15.54 1.78 -25.52
CA TYR A 457 15.44 3.21 -25.21
C TYR A 457 15.98 3.57 -23.82
N THR A 458 16.38 2.58 -23.00
CA THR A 458 16.75 2.78 -21.59
C THR A 458 18.18 2.31 -21.30
N GLU A 459 18.89 3.00 -20.41
CA GLU A 459 20.22 2.58 -19.92
C GLU A 459 20.11 1.50 -18.83
N SER A 460 18.99 1.46 -18.11
CA SER A 460 18.66 0.41 -17.16
C SER A 460 17.14 0.24 -17.11
N LEU A 461 16.68 -0.99 -16.88
CA LEU A 461 15.27 -1.36 -16.81
C LEU A 461 15.09 -2.43 -15.74
N ARG A 462 14.11 -2.25 -14.86
CA ARG A 462 13.72 -3.20 -13.82
C ARG A 462 12.22 -3.31 -13.72
N TYR A 463 11.76 -4.53 -13.57
CA TYR A 463 10.37 -4.85 -13.28
C TYR A 463 10.20 -4.99 -11.78
N VAL A 464 9.38 -4.14 -11.16
CA VAL A 464 9.24 -4.07 -9.70
C VAL A 464 8.04 -4.88 -9.22
N GLY A 465 6.95 -4.98 -9.99
CA GLY A 465 5.82 -5.80 -9.59
C GLY A 465 4.58 -5.68 -10.46
N ARG A 466 3.63 -6.60 -10.23
CA ARG A 466 2.26 -6.58 -10.77
C ARG A 466 1.28 -6.69 -9.61
N PHE A 467 0.22 -5.91 -9.64
CA PHE A 467 -0.81 -5.93 -8.61
C PHE A 467 -2.18 -5.58 -9.18
N VAL A 468 -3.24 -5.94 -8.47
CA VAL A 468 -4.62 -5.60 -8.84
C VAL A 468 -4.84 -4.10 -8.59
N ASP A 469 -5.49 -3.43 -9.53
CA ASP A 469 -5.96 -2.06 -9.32
C ASP A 469 -7.10 -2.06 -8.29
N GLN A 470 -6.93 -1.36 -7.16
CA GLN A 470 -7.99 -1.26 -6.15
C GLN A 470 -9.02 -0.15 -6.41
N LEU A 471 -8.75 0.74 -7.37
CA LEU A 471 -9.63 1.83 -7.75
C LEU A 471 -10.46 1.50 -8.99
N GLN A 472 -10.80 0.22 -9.21
CA GLN A 472 -11.77 -0.14 -10.26
C GLN A 472 -13.11 0.54 -9.95
N GLU A 473 -13.40 1.63 -10.65
CA GLU A 473 -14.70 2.28 -10.70
C GLU A 473 -15.66 1.52 -11.64
#